data_AF-A0A2V7KYJ8-F1
#
_entry.id   AF-A0A2V7KYJ8-F1
#
_cell.length_a   1.000
_cell.length_b   1.000
_cell.length_c   1.000
_cell.angle_alpha   90.00
_cell.angle_beta   90.00
_cell.angle_gamma   90.00
#
_symmetry.space_group_name_H-M   'P 1'
#
loop_
_entity.id
_entity.type
_entity.pdbx_description
1 polymer ?
#
loop_
_entity_poly.entity_id
_entity_poly.type
_entity_poly.pdbx_seq_one_letter_code
_entity_poly.pdbx_strand_id
1 'polypeptide(L)'
;MTKSRAHQGQSAPELISQRIAELGDWRGKTLSRMRKLIKQADPDVVEEWKWMNPVWSRDGIICTGESYKHAVKLTFAKGASLKDKALVRQAVALNRRRQRSS
;
A
#
# COMPACT_ATOMS: atom_id res chain seq x y z
N MET A 1 15.85 11.61 -17.03
CA MET A 1 14.81 11.13 -16.10
C MET A 1 13.67 10.51 -16.90
N THR A 2 13.64 9.18 -17.03
CA THR A 2 12.66 8.45 -17.85
C THR A 2 11.37 8.23 -17.05
N LYS A 3 10.35 9.05 -17.34
CA LYS A 3 8.96 8.82 -16.89
C LYS A 3 8.52 7.42 -17.35
N SER A 4 8.26 6.54 -16.40
CA SER A 4 7.68 5.23 -16.68
C SER A 4 6.30 5.44 -17.31
N ARG A 5 6.16 4.97 -18.54
CA ARG A 5 4.97 5.07 -19.39
C ARG A 5 3.87 4.16 -18.83
N ALA A 6 3.03 4.67 -17.94
CA ALA A 6 1.80 3.99 -17.52
C ALA A 6 0.68 5.02 -17.32
N HIS A 7 -0.37 4.91 -18.14
CA HIS A 7 -1.61 5.70 -18.14
C HIS A 7 -1.41 7.17 -18.53
N GLN A 8 -1.59 7.45 -19.82
CA GLN A 8 -1.48 8.78 -20.43
C GLN A 8 -2.44 9.76 -19.74
N GLY A 9 -1.93 10.55 -18.79
CA GLY A 9 -2.62 11.70 -18.19
C GLY A 9 -2.96 11.60 -16.70
N GLN A 10 -3.03 10.40 -16.11
CA GLN A 10 -3.35 10.24 -14.68
C GLN A 10 -2.09 10.22 -13.82
N SER A 11 -2.08 11.02 -12.76
CA SER A 11 -1.02 11.01 -11.76
C SER A 11 -1.05 9.72 -10.93
N ALA A 12 0.10 9.30 -10.41
CA ALA A 12 0.16 8.14 -9.54
C ALA A 12 -0.81 8.23 -8.33
N PRO A 13 -0.95 9.38 -7.63
CA PRO A 13 -1.96 9.55 -6.60
C PRO A 13 -3.39 9.23 -7.04
N GLU A 14 -3.76 9.57 -8.29
CA GLU A 14 -5.09 9.30 -8.85
C GLU A 14 -5.27 7.81 -9.15
N LEU A 15 -4.28 7.15 -9.73
CA LEU A 15 -4.31 5.69 -9.97
C LEU A 15 -4.46 4.91 -8.66
N ILE A 16 -3.78 5.35 -7.59
CA ILE A 16 -3.92 4.76 -6.26
C ILE A 16 -5.33 4.98 -5.70
N SER A 17 -5.88 6.20 -5.83
CA SER A 17 -7.25 6.51 -5.40
C SER A 17 -8.27 5.67 -6.17
N GLN A 18 -8.12 5.55 -7.49
CA GLN A 18 -8.96 4.74 -8.34
C GLN A 18 -8.89 3.27 -7.92
N ARG A 19 -7.69 2.73 -7.70
CA ARG A 19 -7.52 1.34 -7.26
C ARG A 19 -8.19 1.06 -5.91
N ILE A 20 -8.08 2.00 -4.98
CA ILE A 20 -8.75 1.91 -3.67
C ILE A 20 -10.27 1.88 -3.85
N ALA A 21 -10.81 2.72 -4.73
CA ALA A 21 -12.24 2.76 -5.04
C ALA A 21 -12.72 1.48 -5.74
N GLU A 22 -11.95 0.97 -6.71
CA GLU A 22 -12.23 -0.27 -7.45
C GLU A 22 -12.32 -1.50 -6.54
N LEU A 23 -11.50 -1.57 -5.49
CA LEU A 23 -11.54 -2.69 -4.56
C LEU A 23 -12.87 -2.74 -3.79
N GLY A 24 -13.49 -1.59 -3.49
CA GLY A 24 -14.83 -1.45 -2.92
C GLY A 24 -15.08 -2.09 -1.53
N ASP A 25 -14.14 -2.90 -1.05
CA ASP A 25 -14.28 -3.75 0.11
C ASP A 25 -13.26 -3.41 1.21
N TRP A 26 -13.05 -4.33 2.16
CA TRP A 26 -12.11 -4.14 3.25
C TRP A 26 -10.65 -3.93 2.79
N ARG A 27 -10.28 -4.40 1.59
CA ARG A 27 -8.93 -4.24 1.02
C ARG A 27 -8.69 -2.79 0.62
N GLY A 28 -9.67 -2.17 -0.03
CA GLY A 28 -9.64 -0.74 -0.35
C GLY A 28 -9.53 0.11 0.91
N LYS A 29 -10.34 -0.18 1.94
CA LYS A 29 -10.27 0.49 3.25
C LYS A 29 -8.90 0.33 3.92
N THR A 30 -8.31 -0.86 3.83
CA THR A 30 -6.98 -1.14 4.40
C THR A 30 -5.89 -0.38 3.66
N LEU A 31 -5.87 -0.42 2.32
CA LEU A 31 -4.90 0.34 1.52
C LEU A 31 -5.03 1.85 1.73
N SER A 32 -6.25 2.38 1.82
CA SER A 32 -6.49 3.80 2.12
C SER A 32 -5.93 4.19 3.49
N ARG A 33 -6.17 3.37 4.51
CA ARG A 33 -5.61 3.58 5.85
C ARG A 33 -4.08 3.57 5.83
N MET A 34 -3.47 2.62 5.12
CA MET A 34 -2.02 2.49 5.03
C MET A 34 -1.40 3.66 4.29
N ARG A 35 -1.99 4.10 3.17
CA ARG A 35 -1.60 5.31 2.44
C ARG A 35 -1.58 6.54 3.36
N LYS A 36 -2.61 6.71 4.20
CA LYS A 36 -2.69 7.81 5.17
C LYS A 36 -1.57 7.72 6.21
N LEU A 37 -1.32 6.54 6.76
CA LEU A 37 -0.26 6.33 7.75
C LEU A 37 1.14 6.60 7.17
N ILE A 38 1.40 6.18 5.93
CA ILE A 38 2.68 6.44 5.24
C ILE A 38 2.89 7.94 5.06
N LYS A 39 1.88 8.68 4.58
CA LYS A 39 1.95 10.15 4.46
C LYS A 39 2.08 10.88 5.79
N GLN A 40 1.49 10.33 6.86
CA GLN A 40 1.64 10.89 8.21
C GLN A 40 3.03 10.65 8.79
N ALA A 41 3.62 9.49 8.51
CA ALA A 41 4.97 9.16 8.95
C ALA A 41 6.03 9.92 8.13
N ASP A 42 5.78 10.16 6.84
CA ASP A 42 6.67 10.88 5.94
C ASP A 42 5.84 11.75 4.96
N PRO A 43 5.67 13.05 5.25
CA PRO A 43 4.93 13.97 4.40
C PRO A 43 5.52 14.16 3.00
N ASP A 44 6.83 13.93 2.85
CA ASP A 44 7.57 14.13 1.60
C ASP A 44 7.58 12.87 0.73
N VAL A 45 6.85 11.82 1.13
CA VAL A 45 6.78 10.57 0.38
C VAL A 45 6.17 10.78 -1.00
N VAL A 46 6.85 10.26 -2.02
CA VAL A 46 6.37 10.26 -3.39
C VAL A 46 5.52 9.02 -3.62
N GLU A 47 4.33 9.25 -4.16
CA GLU A 47 3.45 8.18 -4.60
C GLU A 47 3.77 7.83 -6.05
N GLU A 48 4.02 6.56 -6.29
CA GLU A 48 4.34 5.99 -7.59
C GLU A 48 3.35 4.87 -7.92
N TRP A 49 3.19 4.60 -9.21
CA TRP A 49 2.39 3.50 -9.71
C TRP A 49 3.27 2.59 -10.57
N LYS A 50 3.54 1.38 -10.08
CA LYS A 50 4.41 0.41 -10.75
C LYS A 50 3.78 -0.97 -10.68
N TRP A 51 3.88 -1.72 -11.77
CA TRP A 51 3.36 -3.09 -11.85
C TRP A 51 1.90 -3.22 -11.38
N MET A 52 1.06 -2.23 -11.71
CA MET A 52 -0.35 -2.14 -11.32
C MET A 52 -0.60 -2.09 -9.80
N ASN A 53 0.41 -1.68 -9.02
CA ASN A 53 0.32 -1.54 -7.58
C ASN A 53 0.80 -0.15 -7.12
N PRO A 54 0.25 0.37 -6.01
CA PRO A 54 0.79 1.54 -5.31
C PRO A 54 2.20 1.24 -4.80
N VAL A 55 3.11 2.18 -5.05
CA VAL A 55 4.47 2.19 -4.51
C VAL A 55 4.70 3.54 -3.84
N TRP A 56 5.33 3.52 -2.67
CA TRP A 56 5.73 4.73 -1.96
C TRP A 56 7.25 4.78 -1.90
N SER A 57 7.83 5.92 -2.29
CA SER A 57 9.26 6.12 -2.38
C SER A 57 9.68 7.46 -1.78
N ARG A 58 10.88 7.48 -1.19
CA ARG A 58 11.62 8.70 -0.85
C ARG A 58 13.09 8.33 -0.85
N ASP A 59 13.84 8.90 -1.79
CA ASP A 59 15.23 8.53 -2.08
C ASP A 59 15.43 7.02 -2.31
N GLY A 60 14.40 6.36 -2.85
CA GLY A 60 14.31 4.90 -3.02
C GLY A 60 12.95 4.35 -2.60
N ILE A 61 12.66 3.09 -2.95
CA ILE A 61 11.38 2.46 -2.59
C ILE A 61 11.33 2.26 -1.08
N ILE A 62 10.30 2.82 -0.44
CA ILE A 62 10.01 2.58 0.98
C ILE A 62 9.17 1.31 1.09
N CYS A 63 8.03 1.27 0.41
CA CYS A 63 7.14 0.12 0.42
C CYS A 63 6.22 0.01 -0.81
N THR A 64 5.72 -1.19 -1.07
CA THR A 64 4.70 -1.50 -2.09
C THR A 64 3.42 -2.00 -1.42
N GLY A 65 2.26 -1.65 -1.97
CA GLY A 65 0.94 -2.07 -1.45
C GLY A 65 0.19 -2.97 -2.42
N GLU A 66 0.34 -4.27 -2.29
CA GLU A 66 -0.28 -5.24 -3.19
C GLU A 66 -1.63 -5.73 -2.62
N SER A 67 -2.68 -5.71 -3.44
CA SER A 67 -3.99 -6.27 -3.08
C SER A 67 -4.21 -7.64 -3.72
N TYR A 68 -4.46 -8.65 -2.92
CA TYR A 68 -4.84 -10.01 -3.36
C TYR A 68 -6.31 -10.28 -3.05
N LYS A 69 -6.83 -11.44 -3.49
CA LYS A 69 -8.23 -11.84 -3.22
C LYS A 69 -8.55 -11.91 -1.72
N HIS A 70 -7.59 -12.34 -0.92
CA HIS A 70 -7.79 -12.61 0.52
C HIS A 70 -6.81 -11.87 1.44
N ALA A 71 -5.92 -11.06 0.90
CA ALA A 71 -4.88 -10.37 1.67
C ALA A 71 -4.57 -9.00 1.06
N VAL A 72 -4.12 -8.08 1.91
CA VAL A 72 -3.39 -6.88 1.48
C VAL A 72 -1.97 -7.07 1.98
N LYS A 73 -0.98 -7.04 1.08
CA LYS A 73 0.43 -7.23 1.40
C LYS A 73 1.15 -5.89 1.27
N LEU A 74 1.86 -5.52 2.33
CA LEU A 74 2.79 -4.40 2.29
C LEU A 74 4.22 -4.95 2.32
N THR A 75 4.99 -4.67 1.28
CA THR A 75 6.40 -5.10 1.21
C THR A 75 7.29 -3.88 1.41
N PHE A 76 8.11 -3.87 2.45
CA PHE A 76 9.06 -2.79 2.75
C PHE A 76 10.44 -3.14 2.22
N ALA A 77 10.99 -2.35 1.29
CA ALA A 77 12.28 -2.66 0.67
C ALA A 77 13.45 -2.58 1.66
N LYS A 78 13.39 -1.65 2.62
CA LYS A 78 14.33 -1.54 3.75
C LYS A 78 13.79 -2.19 5.05
N GLY A 79 12.80 -3.07 4.96
CA GLY A 79 12.16 -3.70 6.13
C GLY A 79 13.11 -4.48 7.05
N ALA A 80 14.23 -4.97 6.50
CA ALA A 80 15.30 -5.63 7.27
C ALA A 80 16.14 -4.66 8.12
N SER A 81 16.05 -3.35 7.87
CA SER A 81 16.81 -2.29 8.56
C SER A 81 15.97 -1.53 9.59
N LEU A 82 14.68 -1.83 9.71
CA LEU A 82 13.86 -1.36 10.82
C LEU A 82 14.36 -2.04 12.11
N LYS A 83 14.95 -1.25 13.01
CA LYS A 83 15.41 -1.71 14.33
C LYS A 83 14.30 -2.42 15.12
N ASP A 84 13.05 -2.08 14.84
CA ASP A 84 11.89 -2.66 15.51
C ASP A 84 11.13 -3.65 14.62
N LYS A 85 11.55 -4.92 14.70
CA LYS A 85 10.94 -6.06 14.00
C LYS A 85 9.55 -6.44 14.54
N ALA A 86 9.04 -5.76 15.57
CA ALA A 86 7.69 -5.99 16.09
C ALA A 86 6.60 -5.38 15.19
N LEU A 87 6.87 -4.21 14.58
CA LEU A 87 5.93 -3.52 13.69
C LEU A 87 5.68 -4.28 12.37
N VAL A 88 6.71 -4.93 11.82
CA VAL A 88 6.62 -5.70 10.56
C VAL A 88 5.79 -6.99 10.72
N ARG A 89 5.70 -7.54 11.94
CA ARG A 89 4.99 -8.81 12.21
C ARG A 89 3.48 -8.65 12.36
N GLN A 90 2.94 -7.45 12.59
CA GLN A 90 1.50 -7.26 12.74
C GLN A 90 0.73 -7.16 11.41
N ALA A 91 1.40 -7.17 10.25
CA ALA A 91 0.74 -7.18 8.94
C ALA A 91 0.07 -8.53 8.58
N VAL A 92 0.23 -9.59 9.40
CA VAL A 92 -0.39 -10.91 9.18
C VAL A 92 -1.45 -11.28 10.22
N ALA A 93 -1.76 -10.41 11.19
CA ALA A 93 -2.77 -10.70 12.20
C ALA A 93 -3.82 -9.60 12.26
N LEU A 94 -4.94 -9.80 11.55
CA LEU A 94 -6.31 -9.52 11.99
C LEU A 94 -7.26 -9.45 10.77
N ASN A 95 -7.80 -10.60 10.37
CA ASN A 95 -9.17 -10.68 9.84
C ASN A 95 -9.71 -12.11 9.90
N ARG A 96 -9.75 -12.67 11.12
CA ARG A 96 -10.47 -13.92 11.43
C ARG A 96 -11.49 -13.72 12.56
N ARG A 97 -12.48 -12.85 12.32
CA ARG A 97 -13.75 -12.73 13.09
C ARG A 97 -14.79 -12.13 12.12
N ARG A 98 -15.95 -12.69 11.79
CA ARG A 98 -16.77 -13.81 12.26
C ARG A 98 -17.51 -14.37 11.03
N GLN A 99 -17.39 -15.66 10.74
CA GLN A 99 -18.52 -16.43 10.21
C GLN A 99 -18.76 -17.55 11.21
N ARG A 100 -19.74 -17.33 12.09
CA ARG A 100 -20.52 -18.34 12.82
C ARG A 100 -21.50 -17.59 13.71
N SER A 101 -22.79 -17.85 13.45
CA SER A 101 -24.03 -17.55 14.18
C SER A 101 -25.04 -17.21 13.09
N SER A 102 -26.14 -17.93 12.92
CA SER A 102 -26.63 -19.17 13.47
C SER A 102 -27.66 -19.72 12.46
#